data_AF-A0A2A5YDN5-F1
#
_entry.id   AF-A0A2A5YDN5-F1
#
_cell.length_a   1.000
_cell.length_b   1.000
_cell.length_c   1.000
_cell.angle_alpha   90.00
_cell.angle_beta   90.00
_cell.angle_gamma   90.00
#
_symmetry.space_group_name_H-M   'P 1'
#
loop_
_entity.id
_entity.type
_entity.pdbx_description
1 polymer ?
#
loop_
_entity_poly.entity_id
_entity_poly.type
_entity_poly.pdbx_seq_one_letter_code
_entity_poly.pdbx_strand_id
1 'polypeptide(L)'
;MNQLYELSRQFPDEWVKKAPKGKFGNYIPHSVITQRLLEVCGPFDWEVVELIREEKEGKVVGCFGKLTVEVDEKKVTVTAIGDVENDQGNDGTNSKHAESDAFKRCAMKIGLGLHLWAGTEYYLDKKLSGEKDSNKLKLQSA
;
A
#
# COMPACT_ATOMS: atom_id res chain seq x y z
N MET A 1 9.41 6.14 18.51
CA MET A 1 8.42 5.15 18.04
C MET A 1 9.11 4.32 16.96
N ASN A 2 9.00 2.99 16.97
CA ASN A 2 9.55 2.16 15.88
C ASN A 2 8.55 2.22 14.71
N GLN A 3 8.83 3.06 13.72
CA GLN A 3 7.91 3.38 12.62
C GLN A 3 7.67 2.14 11.76
N LEU A 4 8.71 1.36 11.45
CA LEU A 4 8.54 0.14 10.65
C LEU A 4 7.64 -0.89 11.35
N TYR A 5 7.77 -1.05 12.67
CA TYR A 5 6.85 -1.88 13.44
C TYR A 5 5.41 -1.35 13.34
N GLU A 6 5.19 -0.06 13.58
CA GLU A 6 3.85 0.54 13.53
C GLU A 6 3.20 0.47 12.14
N LEU A 7 3.98 0.54 11.06
CA LEU A 7 3.53 0.32 9.69
C LEU A 7 3.17 -1.14 9.43
N SER A 8 3.90 -2.09 10.04
CA SER A 8 3.64 -3.53 9.90
C SER A 8 2.42 -4.03 10.68
N ARG A 9 1.86 -3.25 11.61
CA ARG A 9 0.72 -3.71 12.39
C ARG A 9 -0.49 -3.96 11.50
N GLN A 10 -1.20 -5.05 11.77
CA GLN A 10 -2.44 -5.35 11.08
C GLN A 10 -3.48 -4.28 11.39
N PHE A 11 -4.29 -3.93 10.40
CA PHE A 11 -5.39 -3.01 10.59
C PHE A 11 -6.53 -3.72 11.35
N PRO A 12 -7.24 -3.04 12.25
CA PRO A 12 -8.45 -3.60 12.84
C PRO A 12 -9.48 -3.97 11.75
N ASP A 13 -10.22 -5.06 11.97
CA ASP A 13 -11.21 -5.58 11.01
C ASP A 13 -12.25 -4.53 10.59
N GLU A 14 -12.58 -3.58 11.48
CA GLU A 14 -13.52 -2.50 11.19
C GLU A 14 -13.05 -1.52 10.11
N TRP A 15 -11.74 -1.45 9.84
CA TRP A 15 -11.16 -0.62 8.77
C TRP A 15 -10.94 -1.43 7.49
N VAL A 16 -11.10 -2.74 7.55
CA VAL A 16 -10.98 -3.68 6.43
C VAL A 16 -12.29 -3.74 5.67
N LYS A 17 -12.29 -3.25 4.43
CA LYS A 17 -13.46 -3.33 3.55
C LYS A 17 -13.39 -4.56 2.67
N LYS A 18 -14.54 -5.21 2.46
CA LYS A 18 -14.68 -6.27 1.47
C LYS A 18 -14.64 -5.68 0.06
N ALA A 19 -13.99 -6.37 -0.86
CA ALA A 19 -14.09 -6.05 -2.28
C ALA A 19 -15.57 -6.04 -2.73
N PRO A 20 -15.92 -5.18 -3.71
CA PRO A 20 -17.20 -5.24 -4.39
C PRO A 20 -17.49 -6.65 -4.94
N LYS A 21 -18.77 -6.99 -5.09
CA LYS A 21 -19.21 -8.29 -5.59
C LYS A 21 -18.53 -8.61 -6.94
N GLY A 22 -17.80 -9.73 -7.01
CA GLY A 22 -17.06 -10.17 -8.20
C GLY A 22 -15.60 -9.74 -8.25
N LYS A 23 -15.11 -8.95 -7.29
CA LYS A 23 -13.69 -8.64 -7.09
C LYS A 23 -13.12 -9.45 -5.92
N PHE A 24 -11.82 -9.71 -5.94
CA PHE A 24 -11.12 -10.46 -4.91
C PHE A 24 -10.29 -9.54 -4.02
N GLY A 25 -10.08 -9.95 -2.77
CA GLY A 25 -9.23 -9.25 -1.81
C GLY A 25 -9.98 -8.24 -0.94
N ASN A 26 -9.70 -8.27 0.35
CA ASN A 26 -10.09 -7.18 1.23
C ASN A 26 -9.15 -5.99 0.99
N TYR A 27 -9.62 -4.77 1.25
CA TYR A 27 -8.82 -3.56 1.07
C TYR A 27 -8.99 -2.56 2.21
N ILE A 28 -7.97 -1.74 2.42
CA ILE A 28 -8.06 -0.52 3.23
C ILE A 28 -8.31 0.67 2.28
N PRO A 29 -9.28 1.56 2.56
CA PRO A 29 -9.47 2.79 1.80
C PRO A 29 -8.20 3.65 1.78
N HIS A 30 -7.91 4.31 0.64
CA HIS A 30 -6.73 5.18 0.54
C HIS A 30 -6.69 6.25 1.64
N SER A 31 -7.84 6.79 2.06
CA SER A 31 -7.93 7.79 3.13
C SER A 31 -7.44 7.27 4.48
N VAL A 32 -7.65 5.98 4.79
CA VAL A 32 -7.14 5.36 6.03
C VAL A 32 -5.65 5.11 5.92
N ILE A 33 -5.15 4.69 4.75
CA ILE A 33 -3.72 4.57 4.47
C ILE A 33 -3.02 5.93 4.64
N THR A 34 -3.57 7.00 4.07
CA THR A 34 -3.03 8.36 4.19
C THR A 34 -2.96 8.81 5.65
N GLN A 35 -4.04 8.64 6.42
CA GLN A 35 -4.06 9.00 7.84
C GLN A 35 -2.99 8.24 8.63
N ARG A 36 -2.90 6.92 8.44
CA ARG A 36 -1.93 6.09 9.17
C ARG A 36 -0.49 6.41 8.77
N LEU A 37 -0.24 6.74 7.50
CA LEU A 37 1.09 7.14 7.05
C LEU A 37 1.51 8.47 7.69
N LEU A 38 0.62 9.45 7.76
CA LEU A 38 0.86 10.73 8.44
C LEU A 38 1.04 10.54 9.96
N GLU A 39 0.24 9.67 10.58
CA GLU A 39 0.32 9.37 12.01
C GLU A 39 1.69 8.78 12.40
N VAL A 40 2.20 7.84 11.60
CA VAL A 40 3.43 7.10 11.93
C VAL A 40 4.68 7.80 11.41
N CYS A 41 4.67 8.28 10.17
CA CYS A 41 5.86 8.79 9.49
C CYS A 41 5.90 10.32 9.40
N GLY A 42 4.79 11.00 9.69
CA GLY A 42 4.66 12.42 9.42
C GLY A 42 4.50 12.72 7.91
N PRO A 43 4.93 13.90 7.44
CA PRO A 43 4.77 14.29 6.05
C PRO A 43 5.56 13.37 5.10
N PHE A 44 5.04 13.20 3.88
CA PHE A 44 5.65 12.40 2.83
C PHE A 44 5.48 13.09 1.48
N ASP A 45 6.32 12.74 0.52
CA ASP A 45 6.18 13.19 -0.86
C ASP A 45 5.49 12.12 -1.69
N TRP A 46 4.54 12.54 -2.52
CA TRP A 46 3.83 11.69 -3.46
C TRP A 46 3.87 12.27 -4.86
N GLU A 47 4.11 11.42 -5.86
CA GLU A 47 4.16 11.80 -7.26
C GLU A 47 3.50 10.74 -8.14
N VAL A 48 2.63 11.19 -9.05
CA VAL A 48 2.24 10.40 -10.22
C VAL A 48 3.30 10.63 -11.29
N VAL A 49 4.20 9.67 -11.44
CA VAL A 49 5.38 9.76 -12.31
C VAL A 49 4.98 9.72 -13.78
N GLU A 50 4.07 8.81 -14.13
CA GLU A 50 3.65 8.59 -15.51
C GLU A 50 2.25 7.99 -15.54
N LEU A 51 1.41 8.46 -16.48
CA LEU A 51 0.13 7.84 -16.78
C LEU A 51 0.32 6.76 -17.86
N ILE A 52 -0.18 5.57 -17.60
CA ILE A 52 -0.23 4.48 -18.57
C ILE A 52 -1.47 4.67 -19.43
N ARG A 53 -1.27 4.72 -20.75
CA ARG A 53 -2.33 4.89 -21.73
C ARG A 53 -2.41 3.66 -22.62
N GLU A 54 -3.64 3.24 -22.94
CA GLU A 54 -3.84 2.12 -23.87
C GLU A 54 -3.69 2.58 -25.34
N GLU A 55 -3.24 1.67 -26.20
CA GLU A 55 -2.76 2.02 -27.54
C GLU A 55 -3.85 2.50 -28.51
N LYS A 56 -5.11 2.08 -28.32
CA LYS A 56 -6.18 2.27 -29.30
C LYS A 56 -6.84 3.63 -29.21
N GLU A 57 -7.41 3.95 -28.05
CA GLU A 57 -8.15 5.20 -27.80
C GLU A 57 -7.31 6.21 -27.02
N GLY A 58 -6.11 5.82 -26.57
CA GLY A 58 -5.22 6.68 -25.79
C GLY A 58 -5.71 6.93 -24.36
N LYS A 59 -6.74 6.20 -23.90
CA LYS A 59 -7.33 6.35 -22.57
C LYS A 59 -6.33 6.01 -21.48
N VAL A 60 -6.37 6.76 -20.38
CA VAL A 60 -5.63 6.39 -19.16
C VAL A 60 -6.18 5.07 -18.61
N VAL A 61 -5.29 4.09 -18.46
CA VAL A 61 -5.60 2.75 -17.91
C VAL A 61 -4.77 2.41 -16.67
N GLY A 62 -3.84 3.28 -16.28
CA GLY A 62 -3.05 3.08 -15.06
C GLY A 62 -2.09 4.22 -14.82
N CYS A 63 -1.25 4.09 -13.80
CA CYS A 63 -0.14 5.02 -13.57
C CYS A 63 1.02 4.38 -12.80
N PHE A 64 2.22 4.93 -12.97
CA PHE A 64 3.34 4.75 -12.05
C PHE A 64 3.27 5.81 -10.95
N GLY A 65 3.16 5.36 -9.70
CA GLY A 65 3.24 6.22 -8.52
C GLY A 65 4.59 6.07 -7.81
N LYS A 66 5.03 7.13 -7.14
CA LYS A 66 6.25 7.17 -6.34
C LYS A 66 5.98 7.82 -4.99
N LEU A 67 6.23 7.06 -3.93
CA LEU A 67 6.15 7.51 -2.54
C LEU A 67 7.56 7.69 -2.00
N THR A 68 7.83 8.84 -1.39
CA THR A 68 9.05 9.07 -0.61
C THR A 68 8.67 9.48 0.81
N VAL A 69 9.20 8.75 1.79
CA VAL A 69 8.85 8.93 3.21
C VAL A 69 10.05 8.59 4.08
N GLU A 70 10.12 9.18 5.28
CA GLU A 70 11.12 8.80 6.29
C GLU A 70 10.56 7.68 7.18
N VAL A 71 11.30 6.57 7.30
CA VAL A 71 10.97 5.44 8.18
C VAL A 71 12.21 5.09 9.00
N ASP A 72 12.10 5.21 10.31
CA ASP A 72 13.17 5.01 11.29
C ASP A 72 14.46 5.77 10.89
N GLU A 73 14.31 7.08 10.67
CA GLU A 73 15.39 8.02 10.26
C GLU A 73 16.01 7.72 8.89
N LYS A 74 15.39 6.83 8.10
CA LYS A 74 15.85 6.49 6.74
C LYS A 74 14.87 7.01 5.72
N LYS A 75 15.39 7.77 4.75
CA LYS A 75 14.64 8.14 3.55
C LYS A 75 14.40 6.90 2.69
N VAL A 76 13.14 6.52 2.52
CA VAL A 76 12.70 5.40 1.69
C VAL A 76 11.94 5.94 0.50
N THR A 77 12.28 5.50 -0.71
CA THR A 77 11.54 5.79 -1.94
C THR A 77 11.11 4.49 -2.58
N VAL A 78 9.81 4.34 -2.84
CA VAL A 78 9.23 3.17 -3.48
C VAL A 78 8.35 3.59 -4.65
N THR A 79 8.34 2.76 -5.68
CA THR A 79 7.45 2.91 -6.84
C THR A 79 6.51 1.72 -6.94
N ALA A 80 5.29 1.99 -7.40
CA ALA A 80 4.30 0.97 -7.71
C ALA A 80 3.40 1.41 -8.85
N ILE A 81 2.82 0.42 -9.52
CA ILE A 81 1.84 0.63 -10.59
C ILE A 81 0.45 0.55 -9.95
N GLY A 82 -0.43 1.48 -10.31
CA GLY A 82 -1.86 1.42 -10.03
C GLY A 82 -2.66 1.22 -11.32
N ASP A 83 -3.76 0.49 -11.20
CA ASP A 83 -4.60 0.10 -12.33
C ASP A 83 -5.95 0.87 -12.35
N VAL A 84 -6.50 1.05 -13.54
CA VAL A 84 -7.90 1.44 -13.72
C VAL A 84 -8.74 0.17 -13.85
N GLU A 85 -9.15 -0.41 -12.71
CA GLU A 85 -9.86 -1.71 -12.71
C GLU A 85 -11.13 -1.73 -13.57
N ASN A 86 -11.76 -0.58 -13.79
CA ASN A 86 -12.84 -0.39 -14.75
C ASN A 86 -12.85 1.05 -15.26
N ASP A 87 -13.26 1.27 -16.50
CA ASP A 87 -13.38 2.62 -17.09
C ASP A 87 -14.26 3.50 -16.19
N GLN A 88 -13.72 4.66 -15.80
CA GLN A 88 -14.37 5.66 -14.94
C GLN A 88 -14.97 6.80 -15.77
N GLY A 89 -14.95 6.69 -17.10
CA GLY A 89 -15.63 7.57 -18.05
C GLY A 89 -14.77 8.68 -18.65
N ASN A 90 -13.68 9.12 -18.01
CA ASN A 90 -12.72 10.04 -18.59
C ASN A 90 -11.32 9.89 -17.98
N ASP A 91 -10.31 10.47 -18.65
CA ASP A 91 -8.92 10.41 -18.19
C ASP A 91 -8.69 10.99 -16.79
N GLY A 92 -9.45 12.02 -16.39
CA GLY A 92 -9.32 12.62 -15.06
C GLY A 92 -9.81 11.70 -13.95
N THR A 93 -10.93 11.02 -14.14
CA THR A 93 -11.45 10.03 -13.17
C THR A 93 -10.64 8.74 -13.21
N ASN A 94 -10.19 8.30 -14.39
CA ASN A 94 -9.26 7.17 -14.54
C ASN A 94 -7.94 7.44 -13.82
N SER A 95 -7.34 8.63 -13.99
CA SER A 95 -6.10 9.01 -13.31
C SER A 95 -6.25 8.97 -11.79
N LYS A 96 -7.37 9.49 -11.24
CA LYS A 96 -7.65 9.41 -9.78
C LYS A 96 -7.80 7.98 -9.29
N HIS A 97 -8.43 7.12 -10.09
CA HIS A 97 -8.62 5.72 -9.73
C HIS A 97 -7.28 4.98 -9.68
N ALA A 98 -6.48 5.10 -10.75
CA ALA A 98 -5.15 4.52 -10.85
C ALA A 98 -4.21 5.04 -9.75
N GLU A 99 -4.21 6.35 -9.51
CA GLU A 99 -3.36 7.00 -8.51
C GLU A 99 -3.64 6.45 -7.11
N SER A 100 -4.92 6.31 -6.73
CA SER A 100 -5.29 5.78 -5.43
C SER A 100 -4.84 4.33 -5.21
N ASP A 101 -4.79 3.53 -6.28
CA ASP A 101 -4.29 2.17 -6.23
C ASP A 101 -2.75 2.15 -6.15
N ALA A 102 -2.06 2.94 -6.98
CA ALA A 102 -0.61 3.09 -6.94
C ALA A 102 -0.12 3.54 -5.55
N PHE A 103 -0.83 4.49 -4.93
CA PHE A 103 -0.52 4.99 -3.59
C PHE A 103 -0.59 3.89 -2.52
N LYS A 104 -1.70 3.14 -2.47
CA LYS A 104 -1.86 2.02 -1.54
C LYS A 104 -0.78 0.96 -1.77
N ARG A 105 -0.42 0.67 -3.03
CA ARG A 105 0.61 -0.31 -3.38
C ARG A 105 2.02 0.15 -3.02
N CYS A 106 2.29 1.46 -3.07
CA CYS A 106 3.51 2.05 -2.53
C CYS A 106 3.56 1.92 -1.00
N ALA A 107 2.49 2.31 -0.30
CA ALA A 107 2.40 2.16 1.16
C ALA A 107 2.58 0.71 1.61
N MET A 108 2.04 -0.25 0.86
CA MET A 108 2.22 -1.68 1.11
C MET A 108 3.70 -2.11 1.09
N LYS A 109 4.53 -1.53 0.22
CA LYS A 109 5.97 -1.86 0.10
C LYS A 109 6.80 -1.43 1.31
N ILE A 110 6.26 -0.55 2.16
CA ILE A 110 6.85 -0.15 3.45
C ILE A 110 6.15 -0.80 4.64
N GLY A 111 5.33 -1.82 4.42
CA GLY A 111 4.65 -2.62 5.44
C GLY A 111 3.17 -2.24 5.66
N LEU A 112 2.76 -1.03 5.28
CA LEU A 112 1.43 -0.51 5.58
C LEU A 112 0.34 -1.19 4.76
N GLY A 113 -0.44 -2.05 5.42
CA GLY A 113 -1.50 -2.83 4.77
C GLY A 113 -1.01 -4.13 4.10
N LEU A 114 0.28 -4.49 4.24
CA LEU A 114 0.87 -5.70 3.64
C LEU A 114 0.16 -7.00 4.06
N HIS A 115 -0.37 -7.06 5.28
CA HIS A 115 -1.13 -8.21 5.79
C HIS A 115 -2.34 -8.60 4.93
N LEU A 116 -2.99 -7.65 4.25
CA LEU A 116 -4.12 -7.96 3.36
C LEU A 116 -3.70 -8.73 2.11
N TRP A 117 -2.49 -8.47 1.62
CA TRP A 117 -1.93 -9.16 0.46
C TRP A 117 -1.32 -10.50 0.86
N ALA A 118 -0.57 -10.54 1.96
CA ALA A 118 0.09 -11.75 2.44
C ALA A 118 -0.88 -12.78 3.06
N GLY A 119 -2.05 -12.35 3.55
CA GLY A 119 -3.05 -13.22 4.14
C GLY A 119 -2.48 -14.09 5.25
N THR A 120 -2.66 -15.42 5.14
CA THR A 120 -2.18 -16.38 6.14
C THR A 120 -0.65 -16.47 6.24
N GLU A 121 0.08 -15.95 5.26
CA GLU A 121 1.55 -15.94 5.24
C GLU A 121 2.12 -14.71 5.96
N TYR A 122 1.27 -13.80 6.45
CA TYR A 122 1.74 -12.59 7.12
C TYR A 122 2.39 -12.86 8.47
N TYR A 123 3.62 -12.38 8.64
CA TYR A 123 4.42 -12.60 9.86
C TYR A 123 5.22 -11.39 10.35
N LEU A 124 5.23 -10.29 9.59
CA LEU A 124 6.15 -9.16 9.82
C LEU A 124 5.87 -8.46 11.16
N ASP A 125 4.60 -8.28 11.53
CA ASP A 125 4.16 -7.69 12.80
C ASP A 125 4.74 -8.43 14.00
N LYS A 126 4.61 -9.76 14.02
CA LYS A 126 5.13 -10.65 15.08
C LYS A 126 6.66 -10.61 15.14
N LYS A 127 7.32 -10.49 13.99
CA LYS A 127 8.78 -10.43 13.94
C LYS A 127 9.33 -9.11 14.47
N LEU A 128 8.61 -8.01 14.24
CA LEU A 128 9.02 -6.65 14.62
C LEU A 128 8.54 -6.23 16.02
N SER A 129 7.54 -6.89 16.61
CA SER A 129 7.06 -6.59 17.97
C SER A 129 8.11 -6.78 19.06
N GLY A 130 9.16 -7.55 18.78
CA GLY A 130 10.21 -7.87 19.75
C GLY A 130 9.78 -8.86 20.83
N GLU A 131 8.55 -9.41 20.75
CA GLU A 131 8.08 -10.45 21.67
C GLU A 131 8.88 -11.73 21.46
N LYS A 132 9.55 -12.19 22.53
CA LYS A 132 10.22 -13.49 22.58
C LYS A 132 9.18 -14.57 22.85
N ASP A 133 8.37 -14.93 21.84
CA ASP A 133 7.65 -16.19 21.91
C ASP A 133 8.27 -17.27 21.01
N SER A 134 8.43 -18.43 21.61
CA SER A 134 9.59 -19.31 21.44
C SER A 134 9.36 -20.45 20.45
N ASN A 135 8.18 -20.51 19.82
CA ASN A 135 7.83 -21.56 18.86
C ASN A 135 7.76 -21.03 17.42
N LYS A 136 8.99 -20.85 16.86
CA LYS A 136 9.39 -20.79 15.44
C LYS A 136 8.90 -19.61 14.57
N LEU A 137 9.56 -18.47 14.71
CA LEU A 137 9.77 -17.49 13.61
C LEU A 137 11.24 -17.53 13.16
N LYS A 138 11.59 -18.47 12.27
CA LYS A 138 12.91 -18.51 11.62
C LYS A 138 12.85 -18.01 10.18
N LEU A 139 13.26 -16.75 10.00
CA LEU A 139 13.79 -16.24 8.74
C LEU A 139 15.10 -15.49 9.02
N GLN A 140 16.21 -16.11 8.62
CA GLN A 140 17.21 -15.58 7.67
C GLN A 140 18.32 -16.62 7.43
N SER A 141 18.52 -16.98 6.16
CA SER A 141 19.84 -17.03 5.53
C SER A 141 19.68 -16.96 4.00
N ALA A 142 19.83 -15.76 3.47
CA ALA A 142 20.40 -15.35 2.18
C ALA A 142 20.65 -13.83 2.29
#